data_AF-A0A920HLH1-F1
#
_entry.id   AF-A0A920HLH1-F1
#
_cell.length_a   1.000
_cell.length_b   1.000
_cell.length_c   1.000
_cell.angle_alpha   90.00
_cell.angle_beta   90.00
_cell.angle_gamma   90.00
#
_symmetry.space_group_name_H-M   'P 1'
#
loop_
_entity.id
_entity.type
_entity.pdbx_description
1 polymer ?
#
loop_
_entity_poly.entity_id
_entity_poly.type
_entity_poly.pdbx_seq_one_letter_code
_entity_poly.pdbx_strand_id
1 'polypeptide(L)'
;MESGMQSTSDRARVQVTEISRFGLLELSRQRLRPSLNETYDIEHILVRGPKSLGQSILRIASEDAAKENTGEVHIFVPADVASYLLNEKRREIVTIENTNKINILVIADPYKSRPYYKVVRVKSSDVKNNLSYKMTPDSPEPDLSWRETNDSRSKREPLVKVSAPPRKPIKSKGIFKKIRKYIF
;
A
#
# COMPACT_ATOMS: atom_id res chain seq x y z
N MET A 1 -3.46 57.30 6.58
CA MET A 1 -3.91 56.96 7.94
C MET A 1 -4.46 55.56 7.86
N GLU A 2 -3.68 54.56 8.30
CA GLU A 2 -4.08 53.15 8.31
C GLU A 2 -5.23 52.96 9.30
N SER A 3 -6.46 52.82 8.80
CA SER A 3 -7.60 52.42 9.61
C SER A 3 -7.54 50.91 9.81
N GLY A 4 -6.82 50.46 10.84
CA GLY A 4 -6.85 49.08 11.28
C GLY A 4 -8.27 48.73 11.75
N MET A 5 -9.04 48.08 10.88
CA MET A 5 -10.37 47.59 11.23
C MET A 5 -10.22 46.32 12.08
N GLN A 6 -10.31 46.49 13.39
CA GLN A 6 -10.17 45.40 14.34
C GLN A 6 -11.45 44.56 14.36
N SER A 7 -11.39 43.33 13.85
CA SER A 7 -12.51 42.39 13.99
C SER A 7 -12.72 42.11 15.48
N THR A 8 -13.85 42.55 16.02
CA THR A 8 -14.17 42.62 17.46
C THR A 8 -14.17 41.27 18.20
N SER A 9 -13.94 40.16 17.50
CA SER A 9 -13.95 38.80 18.05
C SER A 9 -12.63 38.02 17.91
N ASP A 10 -11.68 38.46 17.07
CA ASP A 10 -10.43 37.72 16.84
C ASP A 10 -9.31 38.21 17.77
N ARG A 11 -8.57 37.26 18.36
CA ARG A 11 -7.42 37.52 19.22
C ARG A 11 -6.14 37.80 18.43
N ALA A 12 -6.08 37.36 17.17
CA ALA A 12 -4.96 37.65 16.29
C ALA A 12 -5.06 39.08 15.73
N ARG A 13 -3.92 39.76 15.55
CA ARG A 13 -3.90 41.00 14.76
C ARG A 13 -4.23 40.67 13.30
N VAL A 14 -5.18 41.39 12.73
CA VAL A 14 -5.61 41.25 11.33
C VAL A 14 -5.43 42.61 10.64
N GLN A 15 -4.75 42.60 9.49
CA GLN A 15 -4.57 43.77 8.63
C GLN A 15 -5.26 43.46 7.29
N VAL A 16 -6.14 44.36 6.87
CA VAL A 16 -6.95 44.22 5.64
C VAL A 16 -6.61 45.38 4.71
N THR A 17 -6.36 45.08 3.43
CA THR A 17 -6.16 46.11 2.39
C THR A 17 -7.47 46.40 1.64
N GLU A 18 -7.49 47.45 0.83
CA GLU A 18 -8.64 47.73 -0.05
C GLU A 18 -8.80 46.66 -1.14
N ILE A 19 -10.01 46.51 -1.67
CA ILE A 19 -10.28 45.57 -2.77
C ILE A 19 -9.47 46.00 -3.99
N SER A 20 -8.62 45.10 -4.47
CA SER A 20 -7.80 45.30 -5.66
C SER A 20 -8.68 45.55 -6.89
N ARG A 21 -8.15 46.25 -7.89
CA ARG A 21 -8.82 46.44 -9.20
C ARG A 21 -9.17 45.12 -9.90
N PHE A 22 -8.53 44.02 -9.50
CA PHE A 22 -8.84 42.66 -9.96
C PHE A 22 -9.96 41.96 -9.16
N GLY A 23 -10.56 42.64 -8.17
CA GLY A 23 -11.60 42.07 -7.31
C GLY A 23 -11.10 41.15 -6.20
N LEU A 24 -9.79 41.17 -5.91
CA LEU A 24 -9.18 40.39 -4.82
C LEU A 24 -9.04 41.24 -3.55
N LEU A 25 -9.30 40.65 -2.39
CA LEU A 25 -9.07 41.26 -1.08
C LEU A 25 -7.87 40.57 -0.42
N GLU A 26 -6.84 41.34 -0.08
CA GLU A 26 -5.69 40.81 0.65
C GLU A 26 -5.86 41.06 2.15
N LEU A 27 -5.58 40.02 2.94
CA LEU A 27 -5.69 40.05 4.39
C LEU A 27 -4.52 39.28 4.99
N SER A 28 -3.81 39.93 5.92
CA SER A 28 -2.76 39.31 6.72
C SER A 28 -3.26 39.09 8.15
N ARG A 29 -3.07 37.89 8.68
CA ARG A 29 -3.48 37.50 10.04
C ARG A 29 -2.28 36.97 10.82
N GLN A 30 -2.03 37.53 12.00
CA GLN A 30 -0.95 37.09 12.89
C GLN A 30 -1.18 35.63 13.34
N ARG A 31 -0.14 34.81 13.19
CA ARG A 31 -0.15 33.39 13.56
C ARG A 31 0.14 33.21 15.06
N LEU A 32 -0.85 32.79 15.84
CA LEU A 32 -0.73 32.55 17.30
C LEU A 32 -0.49 31.08 17.68
N ARG A 33 -0.93 30.15 16.83
CA ARG A 33 -0.82 28.69 17.00
C ARG A 33 -0.64 28.04 15.62
N PRO A 34 -0.07 26.81 15.53
CA PRO A 34 -0.09 26.04 14.30
C PRO A 34 -1.52 25.90 13.77
N SER A 35 -1.66 25.90 12.45
CA SER A 35 -2.97 25.78 11.82
C SER A 35 -3.51 24.35 11.95
N LEU A 36 -4.84 24.21 11.89
CA LEU A 36 -5.48 22.89 11.96
C LEU A 36 -4.99 21.99 10.81
N ASN A 37 -4.77 22.56 9.63
CA ASN A 37 -4.29 21.83 8.45
C ASN A 37 -2.84 21.36 8.59
N GLU A 38 -2.01 22.03 9.39
CA GLU A 38 -0.65 21.53 9.71
C GLU A 38 -0.68 20.40 10.74
N THR A 39 -1.81 20.19 11.41
CA THR A 39 -1.99 19.04 12.32
C THR A 39 -2.42 17.78 11.55
N TYR A 40 -2.91 17.93 10.32
CA TYR A 40 -3.33 16.83 9.45
C TYR A 40 -2.38 16.73 8.24
N ASP A 41 -1.58 15.67 8.20
CA ASP A 41 -0.69 15.38 7.07
C ASP A 41 -1.46 14.72 5.91
N ILE A 42 -2.43 15.44 5.34
CA ILE A 42 -3.19 14.99 4.17
C ILE A 42 -2.80 15.90 2.99
N GLU A 43 -1.76 15.50 2.26
CA GLU A 43 -1.44 16.13 0.97
C GLU A 43 -2.51 15.75 -0.07
N HIS A 44 -3.46 16.65 -0.31
CA HIS A 44 -4.37 16.55 -1.46
C HIS A 44 -3.61 16.85 -2.76
N ILE A 45 -2.86 15.86 -3.25
CA ILE A 45 -2.12 15.98 -4.51
C ILE A 45 -3.07 15.68 -5.67
N LEU A 46 -3.13 16.58 -6.66
CA LEU A 46 -3.79 16.31 -7.94
C LEU A 46 -3.04 15.20 -8.68
N VAL A 47 -3.58 13.97 -8.63
CA VAL A 47 -2.97 12.81 -9.28
C VAL A 47 -3.24 12.83 -10.80
N ARG A 48 -2.19 12.73 -11.61
CA ARG A 48 -2.30 12.69 -13.09
C ARG A 48 -3.19 11.56 -13.56
N GLY A 49 -4.00 11.83 -14.60
CA GLY A 49 -4.84 10.89 -15.35
C GLY A 49 -4.09 9.65 -15.88
N PRO A 50 -4.76 8.51 -16.16
CA PRO A 50 -4.08 7.30 -16.65
C PRO A 50 -3.49 7.52 -18.05
N LYS A 51 -4.20 8.29 -18.90
CA LYS A 51 -3.73 8.68 -20.23
C LYS A 51 -2.46 9.54 -20.19
N SER A 52 -2.45 10.53 -19.28
CA SER A 52 -1.32 11.44 -19.09
C SER A 52 -0.10 10.72 -18.52
N LEU A 53 -0.32 9.86 -17.51
CA LEU A 53 0.74 9.05 -16.93
C LEU A 53 1.31 8.06 -17.96
N GLY A 54 0.47 7.34 -18.69
CA GLY A 54 0.89 6.37 -19.71
C GLY A 54 1.71 7.02 -20.82
N GLN A 55 1.33 8.21 -21.29
CA GLN A 55 2.12 8.97 -22.27
C GLN A 55 3.48 9.44 -21.72
N SER A 56 3.54 9.82 -20.44
CA SER A 56 4.81 10.13 -19.78
C SER A 56 5.72 8.89 -19.73
N ILE A 57 5.15 7.73 -19.40
CA ILE A 57 5.88 6.46 -19.28
C ILE A 57 6.40 6.00 -20.63
N LEU A 58 5.61 6.12 -21.70
CA LEU A 58 6.07 5.79 -23.05
C LEU A 58 7.29 6.62 -23.47
N ARG A 59 7.33 7.90 -23.13
CA ARG A 59 8.50 8.75 -23.43
C ARG A 59 9.76 8.24 -22.70
N ILE A 60 9.62 7.92 -21.41
CA ILE A 60 10.71 7.36 -20.61
C ILE A 60 11.16 6.01 -21.18
N ALA A 61 10.22 5.14 -21.55
CA ALA A 61 10.52 3.84 -22.14
C ALA A 61 11.23 3.97 -23.49
N SER A 62 10.81 4.91 -24.35
CA SER A 62 11.51 5.20 -25.61
C SER A 62 12.93 5.71 -25.39
N GLU A 63 13.14 6.56 -24.37
CA GLU A 63 14.47 7.05 -24.01
C GLU A 63 15.38 5.90 -23.54
N ASP A 64 14.87 5.02 -22.68
CA ASP A 64 15.62 3.85 -22.22
C ASP A 64 15.86 2.83 -23.34
N ALA A 65 14.93 2.68 -24.28
CA ALA A 65 15.07 1.85 -25.47
C ALA A 65 16.14 2.35 -26.44
N ALA A 66 16.35 3.68 -26.50
CA ALA A 66 17.34 4.30 -27.37
C ALA A 66 18.78 4.20 -26.84
N LYS A 67 18.96 3.81 -25.57
CA LYS A 67 20.29 3.64 -24.98
C LYS A 67 20.98 2.39 -25.52
N GLU A 68 22.30 2.48 -25.69
CA GLU A 68 23.13 1.37 -26.16
C GLU A 68 23.09 0.16 -25.21
N ASN A 69 23.26 -1.03 -25.79
CA ASN A 69 23.30 -2.32 -25.07
C ASN A 69 22.05 -2.56 -24.19
N THR A 70 20.88 -2.22 -24.71
CA THR A 70 19.58 -2.50 -24.06
C THR A 70 18.98 -3.74 -24.69
N GLY A 71 18.59 -4.71 -23.86
CA GLY A 71 17.89 -5.92 -24.31
C GLY A 71 16.40 -5.82 -24.07
N GLU A 72 16.01 -5.40 -22.86
CA GLU A 72 14.61 -5.28 -22.47
C GLU A 72 14.36 -4.03 -21.63
N VAL A 73 13.12 -3.54 -21.67
CA VAL A 73 12.63 -2.49 -20.77
C VAL A 73 11.42 -3.02 -20.02
N HIS A 74 11.51 -3.06 -18.69
CA HIS A 74 10.46 -3.52 -17.80
C HIS A 74 9.75 -2.32 -17.19
N ILE A 75 8.42 -2.27 -17.34
CA ILE A 75 7.58 -1.15 -16.92
C ILE A 75 6.58 -1.67 -15.88
N PHE A 76 6.76 -1.31 -14.62
CA PHE A 76 5.84 -1.62 -13.54
C PHE A 76 4.87 -0.46 -13.34
N VAL A 77 3.58 -0.75 -13.49
CA VAL A 77 2.52 0.25 -13.47
C VAL A 77 1.25 -0.27 -12.80
N PRO A 78 0.41 0.61 -12.23
CA PRO A 78 -0.93 0.26 -11.77
C PRO A 78 -1.78 -0.39 -12.86
N ALA A 79 -2.73 -1.23 -12.47
CA ALA A 79 -3.56 -2.01 -13.39
C ALA A 79 -4.34 -1.16 -14.41
N ASP A 80 -4.84 0.01 -14.01
CA ASP A 80 -5.57 0.93 -14.89
C ASP A 80 -4.68 1.52 -16.00
N VAL A 81 -3.43 1.86 -15.65
CA VAL A 81 -2.42 2.35 -16.59
C VAL A 81 -1.92 1.22 -17.49
N ALA A 82 -1.71 0.02 -16.95
CA ALA A 82 -1.30 -1.15 -17.73
C ALA A 82 -2.32 -1.46 -18.84
N SER A 83 -3.62 -1.43 -18.49
CA SER A 83 -4.70 -1.61 -19.45
C SER A 83 -4.62 -0.57 -20.58
N TYR A 84 -4.41 0.70 -20.24
CA TYR A 84 -4.27 1.78 -21.22
C TYR A 84 -3.07 1.60 -22.17
N LEU A 85 -1.93 1.19 -21.61
CA LEU A 85 -0.70 0.97 -22.37
C LEU A 85 -0.85 -0.20 -23.36
N LEU A 86 -1.37 -1.33 -22.87
CA LEU A 86 -1.45 -2.58 -23.64
C LEU A 86 -2.61 -2.65 -24.63
N ASN A 87 -3.62 -1.77 -24.52
CA ASN A 87 -4.75 -1.73 -25.43
C ASN A 87 -4.67 -0.51 -26.36
N GLU A 88 -4.83 0.70 -25.82
CA GLU A 88 -4.90 1.95 -26.60
C GLU A 88 -3.54 2.34 -27.18
N LYS A 89 -2.45 2.01 -26.48
CA LYS A 89 -1.09 2.34 -26.91
C LYS A 89 -0.26 1.17 -27.41
N ARG A 90 -0.90 0.03 -27.66
CA ARG A 90 -0.27 -1.19 -28.21
C ARG A 90 0.58 -0.93 -29.45
N ARG A 91 0.03 -0.19 -30.42
CA ARG A 91 0.73 0.10 -31.68
C ARG A 91 1.98 0.95 -31.47
N GLU A 92 1.92 1.89 -30.53
CA GLU A 92 3.04 2.78 -30.20
C GLU A 92 4.18 1.98 -29.55
N ILE A 93 3.85 1.05 -28.64
CA ILE A 93 4.80 0.13 -28.03
C ILE A 93 5.50 -0.74 -29.09
N VAL A 94 4.72 -1.38 -29.97
CA VAL A 94 5.27 -2.23 -31.04
C VAL A 94 6.19 -1.45 -31.98
N THR A 95 5.88 -0.18 -32.26
CA THR A 95 6.78 0.68 -33.06
C THR A 95 8.11 0.91 -32.36
N ILE A 96 8.11 1.16 -31.04
CA ILE A 96 9.34 1.35 -30.25
C ILE A 96 10.14 0.04 -30.24
N GLU A 97 9.50 -1.10 -29.98
CA GLU A 97 10.14 -2.42 -30.00
C GLU A 97 10.82 -2.71 -31.34
N ASN A 98 10.13 -2.49 -32.46
CA ASN A 98 10.66 -2.75 -33.79
C ASN A 98 11.78 -1.78 -34.19
N THR A 99 11.67 -0.51 -33.80
CA THR A 99 12.67 0.52 -34.14
C THR A 99 13.98 0.26 -33.41
N ASN A 100 13.89 -0.08 -32.12
CA ASN A 100 15.04 -0.26 -31.25
C ASN A 100 15.54 -1.72 -31.17
N LYS A 101 14.79 -2.67 -31.73
CA LYS A 101 15.05 -4.13 -31.67
C LYS A 101 15.18 -4.64 -30.23
N ILE A 102 14.30 -4.18 -29.35
CA ILE A 102 14.22 -4.58 -27.95
C ILE A 102 12.82 -5.10 -27.61
N ASN A 103 12.68 -5.77 -26.47
CA ASN A 103 11.37 -6.15 -25.94
C ASN A 103 10.93 -5.20 -24.82
N ILE A 104 9.66 -4.81 -24.81
CA ILE A 104 9.06 -3.99 -23.76
C ILE A 104 8.07 -4.86 -22.96
N LEU A 105 8.35 -5.07 -21.68
CA LEU A 105 7.48 -5.80 -20.78
C LEU A 105 6.69 -4.81 -19.92
N VAL A 106 5.37 -4.73 -20.13
CA VAL A 106 4.46 -3.99 -19.25
C VAL A 106 3.92 -4.95 -18.19
N ILE A 107 4.22 -4.67 -16.92
CA ILE A 107 3.89 -5.49 -15.77
C ILE A 107 2.89 -4.70 -14.92
N ALA A 108 1.68 -5.25 -14.78
CA ALA A 108 0.63 -4.66 -13.95
C ALA A 108 0.84 -5.03 -12.48
N ASP A 109 0.99 -4.03 -11.62
CA ASP A 109 0.99 -4.19 -10.17
C ASP A 109 -0.41 -3.88 -9.63
N PRO A 110 -1.18 -4.87 -9.16
CA PRO A 110 -2.53 -4.66 -8.64
C PRO A 110 -2.54 -4.01 -7.26
N TYR A 111 -1.40 -3.98 -6.54
CA TYR A 111 -1.29 -3.47 -5.17
C TYR A 111 -0.81 -2.02 -5.10
N LYS A 112 -0.45 -1.43 -6.24
CA LYS A 112 -0.02 -0.03 -6.34
C LYS A 112 -1.06 0.80 -7.07
N SER A 113 -1.37 1.96 -6.50
CA SER A 113 -2.20 2.98 -7.13
C SER A 113 -1.34 4.10 -7.73
N ARG A 114 -1.94 4.88 -8.62
CA ARG A 114 -1.34 6.12 -9.13
C ARG A 114 -1.01 7.05 -7.95
N PRO A 115 0.13 7.78 -8.00
CA PRO A 115 1.00 8.04 -9.17
C PRO A 115 2.15 7.05 -9.38
N TYR A 116 2.20 5.92 -8.67
CA TYR A 116 3.32 5.00 -8.71
C TYR A 116 3.61 4.47 -10.13
N TYR A 117 4.88 4.42 -10.51
CA TYR A 117 5.39 3.67 -11.66
C TYR A 117 6.89 3.41 -11.48
N LYS A 118 7.43 2.39 -12.14
CA LYS A 118 8.86 2.11 -12.18
C LYS A 118 9.25 1.61 -13.57
N VAL A 119 10.24 2.22 -14.18
CA VAL A 119 10.82 1.77 -15.46
C VAL A 119 12.22 1.27 -15.19
N VAL A 120 12.52 0.05 -15.63
CA VAL A 120 13.80 -0.62 -15.41
C VAL A 120 14.34 -1.08 -16.75
N ARG A 121 15.54 -0.62 -17.09
CA ARG A 121 16.27 -1.06 -18.27
C ARG A 121 17.11 -2.28 -17.94
N VAL A 122 17.03 -3.31 -18.78
CA VAL A 122 17.81 -4.53 -18.68
C VAL A 122 18.77 -4.58 -19.87
N LYS A 123 20.06 -4.78 -19.59
CA LYS A 123 21.08 -4.90 -20.64
C LYS A 123 20.93 -6.23 -21.38
N SER A 124 21.39 -6.29 -22.62
CA SER A 124 21.30 -7.52 -23.45
C SER A 124 21.99 -8.73 -22.81
N SER A 125 23.02 -8.52 -21.98
CA SER A 125 23.69 -9.60 -21.23
C SER A 125 22.88 -10.17 -20.07
N ASP A 126 21.97 -9.37 -19.50
CA ASP A 126 21.30 -9.65 -18.24
C ASP A 126 19.84 -10.08 -18.45
N VAL A 127 19.46 -10.32 -19.71
CA VAL A 127 18.11 -10.75 -20.08
C VAL A 127 17.86 -12.15 -19.54
N LYS A 128 16.91 -12.24 -18.59
CA LYS A 128 16.45 -13.50 -18.00
C LYS A 128 15.07 -13.81 -18.57
N ASN A 129 14.86 -15.06 -18.96
CA ASN A 129 13.58 -15.54 -19.48
C ASN A 129 12.59 -15.80 -18.33
N ASN A 130 12.18 -14.72 -17.65
CA ASN A 130 11.21 -14.75 -16.57
C ASN A 130 9.84 -14.35 -17.11
N LEU A 131 8.79 -15.03 -16.63
CA LEU A 131 7.42 -14.71 -17.03
C LEU A 131 6.98 -13.41 -16.35
N SER A 132 6.32 -12.52 -17.10
CA SER A 132 5.92 -11.19 -16.64
C SER A 132 5.11 -11.21 -15.34
N TYR A 133 4.19 -12.17 -15.18
CA TYR A 133 3.35 -12.28 -13.99
C TYR A 133 4.13 -12.69 -12.73
N LYS A 134 5.30 -13.32 -12.85
CA LYS A 134 6.18 -13.68 -11.72
C LYS A 134 7.09 -12.54 -11.27
N MET A 135 7.17 -11.46 -12.05
CA MET A 135 7.93 -10.26 -11.71
C MET A 135 7.12 -9.28 -10.84
N THR A 136 5.80 -9.48 -10.76
CA THR A 136 4.91 -8.72 -9.87
C THR A 136 5.34 -8.94 -8.43
N PRO A 137 5.41 -7.88 -7.59
CA PRO A 137 5.62 -8.08 -6.16
C PRO A 137 4.52 -8.95 -5.55
N ASP A 138 4.90 -9.75 -4.56
CA ASP A 138 3.96 -10.59 -3.82
C ASP A 138 2.84 -9.73 -3.19
N SER A 139 1.66 -10.34 -3.05
CA SER A 139 0.56 -9.70 -2.32
C SER A 139 1.08 -9.21 -0.98
N PRO A 140 0.79 -7.95 -0.59
CA PRO A 140 0.96 -7.54 0.78
C PRO A 140 0.23 -8.57 1.65
N GLU A 141 0.95 -9.24 2.54
CA GLU A 141 0.30 -10.04 3.55
C GLU A 141 -0.58 -9.11 4.38
N PRO A 142 -1.83 -9.49 4.68
CA PRO A 142 -2.68 -8.66 5.51
C PRO A 142 -2.01 -8.45 6.86
N ASP A 143 -1.63 -7.20 7.16
CA ASP A 143 -1.07 -6.88 8.46
C ASP A 143 -2.17 -7.03 9.52
N LEU A 144 -2.05 -8.09 10.33
CA LEU A 144 -2.94 -8.35 11.47
C LEU A 144 -2.45 -7.67 12.75
N SER A 145 -1.40 -6.83 12.70
CA SER A 145 -0.86 -6.12 13.87
C SER A 145 -1.94 -5.35 14.64
N TRP A 146 -2.91 -4.74 13.94
CA TRP A 146 -4.04 -4.05 14.56
C TRP A 146 -4.94 -4.98 15.39
N ARG A 147 -5.02 -6.27 15.01
CA ARG A 147 -5.77 -7.32 15.72
C ARG A 147 -4.99 -7.92 16.89
N GLU A 148 -3.65 -7.87 16.84
CA GLU A 148 -2.76 -8.38 17.88
C GLU A 148 -2.48 -7.38 19.01
N THR A 149 -3.16 -6.22 19.01
CA THR A 149 -3.15 -5.32 20.18
C THR A 149 -4.06 -5.88 21.29
N ASN A 150 -3.45 -6.65 22.19
CA ASN A 150 -4.00 -7.21 23.44
C ASN A 150 -4.61 -8.62 23.38
N ASP A 151 -3.85 -9.63 22.91
CA ASP A 151 -4.02 -10.98 23.45
C ASP A 151 -3.15 -11.17 24.71
N SER A 152 -3.22 -10.22 25.64
CA SER A 152 -3.09 -10.52 27.06
C SER A 152 -4.37 -11.24 27.51
N ARG A 153 -4.65 -12.40 26.89
CA ARG A 153 -5.42 -13.46 27.54
C ARG A 153 -4.54 -13.96 28.69
N SER A 154 -4.48 -13.13 29.75
CA SER A 154 -4.35 -13.62 31.10
C SER A 154 -5.31 -14.80 31.18
N LYS A 155 -4.72 -15.98 31.28
CA LYS A 155 -5.37 -17.28 31.30
C LYS A 155 -6.55 -17.14 32.27
N ARG A 156 -7.75 -16.96 31.74
CA ARG A 156 -8.95 -16.79 32.57
C ARG A 156 -9.25 -18.14 33.16
N GLU A 157 -8.59 -18.45 34.27
CA GLU A 157 -8.93 -19.62 35.06
C GLU A 157 -10.32 -19.37 35.66
N PRO A 158 -11.27 -20.31 35.49
CA PRO A 158 -12.58 -20.16 36.08
C PRO A 158 -12.41 -20.03 37.60
N LEU A 159 -13.03 -19.00 38.19
CA LEU A 159 -12.95 -18.74 39.62
C LEU A 159 -13.54 -19.89 40.46
N VAL A 160 -14.43 -20.67 39.85
CA VAL A 160 -15.03 -21.86 40.46
C VAL A 160 -14.33 -23.09 39.92
N LYS A 161 -13.48 -23.70 40.76
CA LYS A 161 -12.96 -25.05 40.52
C LYS A 161 -14.09 -26.03 40.77
N VAL A 162 -14.66 -26.59 39.70
CA VAL A 162 -15.62 -27.70 39.82
C VAL A 162 -14.86 -28.89 40.39
N SER A 163 -15.08 -29.21 41.67
CA SER A 163 -14.54 -30.43 42.25
C SER A 163 -15.29 -31.60 41.63
N ALA A 164 -14.58 -32.44 40.87
CA ALA A 164 -15.14 -33.70 40.43
C ALA A 164 -15.49 -34.54 41.67
N PRO A 165 -16.71 -35.13 41.76
CA PRO A 165 -17.08 -35.94 42.90
C PRO A 165 -16.13 -37.15 43.03
N PRO A 166 -15.81 -37.59 44.26
CA PRO A 166 -14.86 -38.68 44.48
C PRO A 166 -15.34 -39.94 43.76
N ARG A 167 -14.47 -40.53 42.93
CA ARG A 167 -14.75 -41.80 42.26
C ARG A 167 -14.92 -42.88 43.32
N LYS A 168 -16.09 -43.53 43.31
CA LYS A 168 -16.43 -44.65 44.19
C LYS A 168 -15.35 -45.74 44.08
N PRO A 169 -14.80 -46.27 45.20
CA PRO A 169 -13.81 -47.32 45.13
C PRO A 169 -14.42 -48.57 44.50
N ILE A 170 -13.82 -49.03 43.40
CA ILE A 170 -14.16 -50.30 42.78
C ILE A 170 -13.66 -51.40 43.72
N LYS A 171 -14.58 -52.16 44.31
CA LYS A 171 -14.23 -53.38 45.08
C LYS A 171 -13.55 -54.36 44.12
N SER A 172 -12.25 -54.60 44.27
CA SER A 172 -11.53 -55.63 43.54
C SER A 172 -12.07 -57.01 43.98
N LYS A 173 -12.71 -57.74 43.07
CA LYS A 173 -12.91 -59.18 43.28
C LYS A 173 -11.54 -59.85 43.17
N GLY A 174 -11.14 -60.49 44.26
CA GLY A 174 -9.81 -61.04 44.48
C GLY A 174 -9.30 -61.96 43.37
N ILE A 175 -8.01 -61.79 43.08
CA ILE A 175 -7.19 -62.50 42.09
C ILE A 175 -6.91 -63.96 42.50
N PHE A 176 -7.35 -64.40 43.68
CA PHE A 176 -7.05 -65.74 44.21
C PHE A 176 -7.99 -66.88 43.77
N LYS A 177 -9.01 -66.63 42.92
CA LYS A 177 -9.87 -67.73 42.41
C LYS A 177 -9.27 -68.48 41.22
N LYS A 178 -8.14 -68.03 40.66
CA LYS A 178 -7.52 -68.66 39.46
C LYS A 178 -6.37 -69.63 39.75
N ILE A 179 -5.92 -69.75 41.01
CA ILE A 179 -4.80 -70.63 41.38
C ILE A 179 -5.29 -71.93 42.05
N ARG A 180 -6.53 -71.97 42.57
CA ARG A 180 -7.14 -73.21 43.13
C ARG A 180 -7.88 -74.08 42.09
N LYS A 181 -7.68 -73.85 40.79
CA LYS A 181 -8.20 -74.72 39.72
C LYS A 181 -7.12 -75.60 39.07
N TYR A 182 -5.88 -75.53 39.58
CA TYR A 182 -4.75 -76.32 39.05
C TYR A 182 -4.07 -77.21 40.10
N ILE A 183 -4.61 -77.30 41.32
CA ILE A 183 -4.20 -78.28 42.33
C ILE A 183 -5.47 -78.72 43.05
N PHE A 184 -5.88 -79.97 42.77
CA PHE A 184 -7.19 -80.64 42.99
C PHE A 184 -8.26 -80.42 41.92
#